data_AF-A0A8T6IQI5-F1
#
_entry.id   AF-A0A8T6IQI5-F1
#
_cell.length_a   1.000
_cell.length_b   1.000
_cell.length_c   1.000
_cell.angle_alpha   90.00
_cell.angle_beta   90.00
_cell.angle_gamma   90.00
#
_symmetry.space_group_name_H-M   'P 1'
#
loop_
_entity.id
_entity.type
_entity.pdbx_description
1 polymer ?
#
loop_
_entity_poly.entity_id
_entity_poly.type
_entity_poly.pdbx_seq_one_letter_code
_entity_poly.pdbx_strand_id
1 'polypeptide(L)'
;MAIDYIIELDCIPKRELSADGIRERLKERARAREVIQWFRAAGDAREPAQMGFEFSHRRLGEARDKQLIVVQDLLDHASALDDYAEHCASCPANRSGGAFGCVGFIQYPISARAETWLLERLPVPDEPLVWLLLKQGIQRLGYDGASVRALREADGGIDAAERAYFELPIAPERRLGELRVSGDQALEMIFGVGERIIPNHAGILLLFFGAIDRDLEAQEIQDISSFD
;
A
#
# COMPACT_ATOMS: atom_id res chain seq x y z
N MET A 1 3.52 -10.74 -3.87
CA MET A 1 2.42 -9.78 -4.20
C MET A 1 2.55 -8.58 -3.27
N ALA A 2 2.04 -7.42 -3.65
CA ALA A 2 2.14 -6.21 -2.82
C ALA A 2 0.94 -5.27 -3.07
N ILE A 3 0.68 -4.39 -2.09
CA ILE A 3 -0.18 -3.22 -2.26
C ILE A 3 0.72 -2.07 -2.69
N ASP A 4 0.55 -1.56 -3.90
CA ASP A 4 1.27 -0.37 -4.34
C ASP A 4 0.51 0.89 -3.93
N TYR A 5 1.23 1.91 -3.51
CA TYR A 5 0.65 3.21 -3.20
C TYR A 5 1.49 4.34 -3.82
N ILE A 6 0.83 5.47 -4.08
CA ILE A 6 1.47 6.69 -4.53
C ILE A 6 0.84 7.89 -3.83
N ILE A 7 1.68 8.84 -3.39
CA ILE A 7 1.20 10.14 -2.90
C ILE A 7 0.93 11.01 -4.12
N GLU A 8 -0.34 11.30 -4.44
CA GLU A 8 -0.77 12.05 -5.64
C GLU A 8 -0.59 13.58 -5.54
N LEU A 9 0.53 14.05 -4.97
CA LEU A 9 0.87 15.47 -5.07
C LEU A 9 1.30 15.81 -6.50
N ASP A 10 0.69 16.83 -7.10
CA ASP A 10 0.98 17.29 -8.45
C ASP A 10 2.45 17.72 -8.62
N CYS A 11 3.09 17.23 -9.69
CA CYS A 11 4.49 17.52 -10.00
C CYS A 11 4.79 17.26 -11.48
N ILE A 12 5.86 17.86 -12.01
CA ILE A 12 6.28 17.73 -13.42
C ILE A 12 6.35 16.25 -13.86
N PRO A 13 7.03 15.33 -13.15
CA PRO A 13 7.10 13.93 -13.58
C PRO A 13 5.72 13.27 -13.73
N LYS A 14 4.76 13.58 -12.85
CA LYS A 14 3.41 12.99 -12.91
C LYS A 14 2.55 13.58 -14.03
N ARG A 15 2.80 14.82 -14.43
CA ARG A 15 2.11 15.43 -15.58
C ARG A 15 2.60 14.83 -16.91
N GLU A 16 3.90 14.57 -17.01
CA GLU A 16 4.51 14.03 -18.22
C GLU A 16 4.35 12.51 -18.35
N LEU A 17 4.54 11.76 -17.27
CA LEU A 17 4.58 10.29 -17.29
C LEU A 17 3.35 9.61 -16.68
N SER A 18 2.42 10.37 -16.08
CA SER A 18 1.33 9.87 -15.23
C SER A 18 1.79 9.15 -13.95
N ALA A 19 0.91 9.10 -12.93
CA ALA A 19 1.17 8.37 -11.70
C ALA A 19 1.36 6.86 -11.95
N ASP A 20 0.47 6.26 -12.74
CA ASP A 20 0.54 4.84 -13.09
C ASP A 20 1.76 4.52 -13.95
N GLY A 21 2.07 5.38 -14.94
CA GLY A 21 3.23 5.19 -15.80
C GLY A 21 4.57 5.29 -15.05
N ILE A 22 4.67 6.10 -14.00
CA ILE A 22 5.83 6.11 -13.09
C ILE A 22 5.90 4.79 -12.32
N ARG A 23 4.79 4.35 -11.71
CA ARG A 23 4.73 3.11 -10.92
C ARG A 23 5.13 1.89 -11.77
N GLU A 24 4.62 1.79 -12.99
CA GLU A 24 4.94 0.70 -13.90
C GLU A 24 6.44 0.65 -14.24
N ARG A 25 7.02 1.78 -14.67
CA ARG A 25 8.46 1.86 -14.96
C ARG A 25 9.34 1.53 -13.76
N LEU A 26 8.93 1.93 -12.55
CA LEU A 26 9.64 1.56 -11.32
C LEU A 26 9.62 0.04 -11.09
N LYS A 27 8.46 -0.61 -11.29
CA LYS A 27 8.33 -2.07 -11.17
C LYS A 27 9.15 -2.80 -12.23
N GLU A 28 9.14 -2.31 -13.47
CA GLU A 28 9.91 -2.88 -14.57
C GLU A 28 11.41 -2.79 -14.30
N ARG A 29 11.89 -1.63 -13.84
CA ARG A 29 13.28 -1.45 -13.43
C ARG A 29 13.69 -2.40 -12.30
N ALA A 30 12.83 -2.56 -11.28
CA ALA A 30 13.08 -3.49 -10.18
C ALA A 30 13.13 -4.94 -10.70
N ARG A 31 12.16 -5.35 -11.53
CA ARG A 31 12.09 -6.68 -12.12
C ARG A 31 13.29 -6.97 -13.02
N ALA A 32 13.69 -6.03 -13.87
CA ALA A 32 14.86 -6.17 -14.73
C ALA A 32 16.13 -6.43 -13.89
N ARG A 33 16.31 -5.69 -12.79
CA ARG A 33 17.43 -5.88 -11.87
C ARG A 33 17.43 -7.25 -11.20
N GLU A 34 16.27 -7.70 -10.71
CA GLU A 34 16.14 -9.03 -10.09
C GLU A 34 16.46 -10.15 -11.09
N VAL A 35 15.94 -10.05 -12.32
CA VAL A 35 16.22 -11.04 -13.38
C VAL A 35 17.71 -11.05 -13.71
N ILE A 36 18.34 -9.89 -13.92
CA ILE A 36 19.79 -9.80 -14.16
C ILE A 36 20.55 -10.46 -13.02
N GLN A 37 20.20 -10.14 -11.77
CA GLN A 37 20.85 -10.73 -10.60
C GLN A 37 20.72 -12.25 -10.57
N TRP A 38 19.54 -12.79 -10.90
CA TRP A 38 19.30 -14.23 -10.97
C TRP A 38 20.15 -14.92 -12.03
N PHE A 39 20.21 -14.36 -13.25
CA PHE A 39 21.08 -14.87 -14.32
C PHE A 39 22.56 -14.85 -13.91
N ARG A 40 23.01 -13.75 -13.30
CA ARG A 40 24.39 -13.60 -12.83
C ARG A 40 24.73 -14.60 -11.72
N ALA A 41 23.80 -14.86 -10.80
CA ALA A 41 23.97 -15.86 -9.75
C ALA A 41 24.08 -17.29 -10.32
N ALA A 42 23.46 -17.55 -11.47
CA ALA A 42 23.58 -18.81 -12.21
C ALA A 42 24.86 -18.90 -13.08
N GLY A 43 25.74 -17.90 -13.03
CA GLY A 43 26.98 -17.85 -13.83
C GLY A 43 26.77 -17.41 -15.28
N ASP A 44 25.60 -16.89 -15.63
CA ASP A 44 25.32 -16.39 -16.97
C ASP A 44 25.86 -14.97 -17.15
N ALA A 45 26.68 -14.77 -18.18
CA ALA A 45 27.34 -13.51 -18.51
C ALA A 45 26.74 -12.78 -19.72
N ARG A 46 25.62 -13.26 -20.29
CA ARG A 46 24.94 -12.61 -21.43
C ARG A 46 24.55 -11.16 -21.13
N GLU A 47 24.38 -10.35 -22.17
CA GLU A 47 23.89 -8.97 -22.03
C GLU A 47 22.37 -8.93 -21.79
N PRO A 48 21.81 -7.88 -21.15
CA PRO A 48 20.37 -7.77 -20.90
C PRO A 48 19.49 -7.93 -22.14
N ALA A 49 19.96 -7.50 -23.31
CA ALA A 49 19.28 -7.71 -24.60
C ALA A 49 19.11 -9.17 -25.03
N GLN A 50 19.86 -10.09 -24.42
CA GLN A 50 19.81 -11.53 -24.67
C GLN A 50 19.16 -12.31 -23.52
N MET A 51 18.70 -11.61 -22.48
CA MET A 51 17.97 -12.18 -21.36
C MET A 51 16.47 -11.98 -21.59
N GLY A 52 15.70 -13.05 -21.43
CA GLY A 52 14.26 -13.00 -21.46
C GLY A 52 13.66 -13.94 -20.42
N PHE A 53 12.44 -13.63 -20.01
CA PHE A 53 11.68 -14.48 -19.09
C PHE A 53 10.21 -14.52 -19.54
N GLU A 54 9.55 -15.65 -19.26
CA GLU A 54 8.11 -15.77 -19.49
C GLU A 54 7.37 -15.12 -18.32
N PHE A 55 6.57 -14.10 -18.61
CA PHE A 55 5.62 -13.54 -17.65
C PHE A 55 4.24 -14.12 -17.94
N SER A 56 3.66 -14.78 -16.93
CA SER A 56 2.27 -15.25 -17.00
C SER A 56 1.38 -14.36 -16.15
N HIS A 57 0.48 -13.62 -16.78
CA HIS A 57 -0.55 -12.87 -16.08
C HIS A 57 -1.85 -13.69 -16.04
N ARG A 58 -2.55 -13.66 -14.91
CA ARG A 58 -3.88 -14.28 -14.77
C ARG A 58 -4.89 -13.20 -14.40
N ARG A 59 -5.74 -12.81 -15.34
CA ARG A 59 -6.99 -12.11 -15.02
C ARG A 59 -8.03 -13.15 -14.61
N LEU A 60 -8.90 -12.83 -13.65
CA LEU A 60 -9.97 -13.74 -13.24
C LEU A 60 -10.84 -14.08 -14.46
N GLY A 61 -10.97 -15.36 -14.79
CA GLY A 61 -11.81 -15.85 -15.90
C GLY A 61 -11.11 -16.03 -17.25
N GLU A 62 -9.86 -15.59 -17.41
CA GLU A 62 -9.12 -15.72 -18.68
C GLU A 62 -8.04 -16.82 -18.64
N ALA A 63 -7.71 -17.35 -19.82
CA ALA A 63 -6.61 -18.29 -20.00
C ALA A 63 -5.28 -17.61 -19.67
N ARG A 64 -4.30 -18.39 -19.18
CA ARG A 64 -2.95 -17.87 -18.91
C ARG A 64 -2.32 -17.41 -20.21
N ASP A 65 -2.17 -16.10 -20.39
CA ASP A 65 -1.36 -15.54 -21.46
C ASP A 65 0.11 -15.57 -21.03
N LYS A 66 0.97 -16.09 -21.91
CA LYS A 66 2.41 -16.21 -21.69
C LYS A 66 3.11 -15.27 -22.65
N GLN A 67 3.65 -14.18 -22.12
CA GLN A 67 4.43 -13.23 -22.89
C GLN A 67 5.91 -13.42 -22.58
N LEU A 68 6.73 -13.60 -23.62
CA LEU A 68 8.18 -13.50 -23.48
C LEU A 68 8.56 -12.01 -23.40
N ILE A 69 9.19 -11.61 -22.31
CA ILE A 69 9.64 -10.24 -22.08
C ILE A 69 11.17 -10.21 -22.13
N VAL A 70 11.74 -9.32 -22.94
CA VAL A 70 13.19 -9.08 -23.01
C VAL A 70 13.57 -8.07 -21.92
N VAL A 71 14.66 -8.33 -21.20
CA VAL A 71 15.08 -7.48 -20.07
C VAL A 71 15.47 -6.07 -20.53
N GLN A 72 16.07 -5.94 -21.72
CA GLN A 72 16.44 -4.63 -22.28
C GLN A 72 15.22 -3.73 -22.49
N ASP A 73 14.10 -4.25 -23.00
CA ASP A 73 12.88 -3.46 -23.23
C ASP A 73 12.37 -2.82 -21.92
N LEU A 74 12.49 -3.54 -20.80
CA LEU A 74 12.14 -3.04 -19.47
C LEU A 74 13.08 -1.92 -19.00
N LEU A 75 14.37 -2.05 -19.28
CA LEU A 75 15.36 -1.02 -18.94
C LEU A 75 15.17 0.23 -19.77
N ASP A 76 14.90 0.08 -21.07
CA ASP A 76 14.68 1.19 -22.00
C ASP A 76 13.39 1.95 -21.67
N HIS A 77 12.32 1.23 -21.30
CA HIS A 77 11.10 1.91 -20.86
C HIS A 77 11.30 2.64 -19.52
N ALA A 78 12.06 2.04 -18.60
CA ALA A 78 12.36 2.64 -17.31
C ALA A 78 13.35 3.80 -17.37
N SER A 79 14.21 3.89 -18.38
CA SER A 79 15.20 4.97 -18.50
C SER A 79 14.56 6.35 -18.68
N ALA A 80 13.31 6.40 -19.17
CA ALA A 80 12.52 7.62 -19.21
C ALA A 80 12.33 8.27 -17.81
N LEU A 81 12.51 7.52 -16.73
CA LEU A 81 12.47 8.07 -15.37
C LEU A 81 13.72 8.91 -15.04
N ASP A 82 14.85 8.64 -15.68
CA ASP A 82 16.13 9.22 -15.30
C ASP A 82 16.16 10.73 -15.61
N ASP A 83 15.53 11.15 -16.71
CA ASP A 83 15.38 12.56 -17.10
C ASP A 83 14.62 13.41 -16.07
N TYR A 84 13.79 12.78 -15.22
CA TYR A 84 12.95 13.47 -14.26
C TYR A 84 13.38 13.27 -12.80
N ALA A 85 14.47 12.54 -12.55
CA ALA A 85 14.92 12.21 -11.21
C ALA A 85 15.25 13.45 -10.36
N GLU A 86 15.81 14.49 -10.98
CA GLU A 86 16.20 15.73 -10.31
C GLU A 86 15.00 16.49 -9.72
N HIS A 87 13.83 16.42 -10.36
CA HIS A 87 12.59 17.03 -9.85
C HIS A 87 12.12 16.44 -8.51
N CYS A 88 12.66 15.28 -8.10
CA CYS A 88 12.27 14.62 -6.86
C CYS A 88 13.11 15.06 -5.65
N ALA A 89 14.22 15.78 -5.84
CA ALA A 89 15.19 16.07 -4.77
C ALA A 89 14.60 16.89 -3.61
N SER A 90 13.70 17.83 -3.91
CA SER A 90 13.04 18.70 -2.92
C SER A 90 11.53 18.48 -2.85
N CYS A 91 11.03 17.37 -3.38
CA CYS A 91 9.60 17.09 -3.42
C CYS A 91 9.09 16.66 -2.03
N PRO A 92 8.08 17.32 -1.44
CA PRO A 92 7.58 16.96 -0.10
C PRO A 92 6.87 15.59 -0.09
N ALA A 93 6.41 15.11 -1.24
CA ALA A 93 5.88 13.76 -1.38
C ALA A 93 6.96 12.68 -1.44
N ASN A 94 8.25 13.05 -1.51
CA ASN A 94 9.36 12.09 -1.52
C ASN A 94 9.64 11.58 -0.11
N ARG A 95 9.06 10.43 0.23
CA ARG A 95 9.22 9.80 1.56
C ARG A 95 10.48 8.94 1.69
N SER A 96 11.03 8.49 0.56
CA SER A 96 12.21 7.60 0.55
C SER A 96 13.55 8.34 0.54
N GLY A 97 13.55 9.63 0.19
CA GLY A 97 14.77 10.42 -0.07
C GLY A 97 15.42 10.14 -1.44
N GLY A 98 14.97 9.12 -2.18
CA GLY A 98 15.41 8.81 -3.54
C GLY A 98 14.46 9.32 -4.63
N ALA A 99 14.88 9.27 -5.89
CA ALA A 99 14.03 9.62 -7.03
C ALA A 99 12.71 8.82 -7.01
N PHE A 100 11.60 9.50 -7.25
CA PHE A 100 10.24 8.93 -7.23
C PHE A 100 9.81 8.31 -5.89
N GLY A 101 10.39 8.73 -4.76
CA GLY A 101 10.02 8.22 -3.43
C GLY A 101 8.62 8.57 -2.92
N CYS A 102 7.75 9.11 -3.78
CA CYS A 102 6.32 9.20 -3.54
C CYS A 102 5.58 7.89 -3.85
N VAL A 103 6.22 6.95 -4.54
CA VAL A 103 5.72 5.60 -4.81
C VAL A 103 6.31 4.63 -3.79
N GLY A 104 5.49 3.72 -3.28
CA GLY A 104 5.92 2.65 -2.40
C GLY A 104 5.05 1.41 -2.52
N PHE A 105 5.43 0.38 -1.77
CA PHE A 105 4.72 -0.89 -1.75
C PHE A 105 4.70 -1.48 -0.35
N ILE A 106 3.60 -2.15 -0.02
CA ILE A 106 3.46 -2.96 1.19
C ILE A 106 3.48 -4.42 0.75
N GLN A 107 4.49 -5.15 1.18
CA GLN A 107 4.63 -6.56 0.80
C GLN A 107 3.60 -7.42 1.52
N TYR A 108 3.13 -8.43 0.79
CA TYR A 108 2.41 -9.54 1.40
C TYR A 108 3.34 -10.71 1.74
N PRO A 109 2.99 -11.54 2.73
CA PRO A 109 1.83 -11.38 3.62
C PRO A 109 1.98 -10.21 4.59
N ILE A 110 0.87 -9.54 4.95
CA ILE A 110 0.85 -8.54 6.02
C ILE A 110 1.21 -9.26 7.32
N SER A 111 2.28 -8.80 7.95
CA SER A 111 2.83 -9.48 9.12
C SER A 111 1.94 -9.36 10.36
N ALA A 112 1.98 -10.38 11.22
CA ALA A 112 1.31 -10.38 12.51
C ALA A 112 1.71 -9.17 13.38
N ARG A 113 2.99 -8.79 13.27
CA ARG A 113 3.55 -7.61 13.93
C ARG A 113 2.93 -6.32 13.42
N ALA A 114 2.73 -6.20 12.11
CA ALA A 114 2.13 -5.01 11.50
C ALA A 114 0.66 -4.86 11.90
N GLU A 115 -0.14 -5.93 11.85
CA GLU A 115 -1.55 -5.90 12.29
C GLU A 115 -1.67 -5.48 13.77
N THR A 116 -0.86 -6.10 14.62
CA THR A 116 -0.83 -5.78 16.06
C THR A 116 -0.40 -4.34 16.31
N TRP A 117 0.69 -3.91 15.68
CA TRP A 117 1.21 -2.54 15.79
C TRP A 117 0.16 -1.52 15.36
N LEU A 118 -0.58 -1.78 14.28
CA LEU A 118 -1.64 -0.90 13.79
C LEU A 118 -2.76 -0.74 14.82
N LEU A 119 -3.22 -1.85 15.42
CA LEU A 119 -4.24 -1.82 16.47
C LEU A 119 -3.78 -1.06 17.71
N GLU A 120 -2.53 -1.21 18.12
CA GLU A 120 -1.95 -0.49 19.26
C GLU A 120 -1.91 1.03 19.08
N ARG A 121 -1.99 1.52 17.84
CA ARG A 121 -2.05 2.95 17.57
C ARG A 121 -3.44 3.55 17.77
N LEU A 122 -4.51 2.76 17.72
CA LEU A 122 -5.87 3.29 17.83
C LEU A 122 -6.08 4.10 19.14
N PRO A 123 -6.88 5.20 19.07
CA PRO A 123 -7.20 6.03 20.23
C PRO A 123 -7.92 5.23 21.31
N VAL A 124 -7.65 5.57 22.56
CA VAL A 124 -8.27 4.98 23.75
C VAL A 124 -9.27 5.97 24.38
N PRO A 125 -10.16 5.53 25.30
CA PRO A 125 -11.15 6.42 25.91
C PRO A 125 -10.59 7.68 26.60
N ASP A 126 -9.31 7.67 26.98
CA ASP A 126 -8.62 8.83 27.58
C ASP A 126 -8.33 9.96 26.55
N GLU A 127 -8.53 9.68 25.26
CA GLU A 127 -8.48 10.63 24.14
C GLU A 127 -9.92 10.82 23.59
N PRO A 128 -10.83 11.46 24.35
CA PRO A 128 -12.27 11.28 24.19
C PRO A 128 -12.79 11.73 22.82
N LEU A 129 -12.29 12.82 22.25
CA LEU A 129 -12.76 13.34 20.95
C LEU A 129 -12.43 12.37 19.81
N VAL A 130 -11.17 11.96 19.71
CA VAL A 130 -10.69 11.07 18.64
C VAL A 130 -11.25 9.65 18.81
N TRP A 131 -11.37 9.18 20.06
CA TRP A 131 -12.02 7.89 20.35
C TRP A 131 -13.50 7.88 20.02
N LEU A 132 -14.26 8.95 20.32
CA LEU A 132 -15.66 9.08 19.92
C LEU A 132 -15.80 9.10 18.40
N LEU A 133 -14.89 9.80 17.70
CA LEU A 133 -14.86 9.82 16.23
C LEU A 133 -14.62 8.41 15.66
N LEU A 134 -13.66 7.65 16.19
CA LEU A 134 -13.43 6.26 15.79
C LEU A 134 -14.66 5.40 16.01
N LYS A 135 -15.26 5.47 17.20
CA LYS A 135 -16.46 4.71 17.57
C LYS A 135 -17.61 5.01 16.61
N GLN A 136 -17.85 6.29 16.33
CA GLN A 136 -18.88 6.71 15.38
C GLN A 136 -18.56 6.24 13.96
N GLY A 137 -17.30 6.34 13.52
CA GLY A 137 -16.85 5.86 12.21
C GLY A 137 -17.15 4.38 12.02
N ILE A 138 -16.73 3.53 12.96
CA ILE A 138 -17.00 2.08 12.89
C ILE A 138 -18.51 1.79 12.89
N GLN A 139 -19.28 2.43 13.77
CA GLN A 139 -20.70 2.13 13.92
C GLN A 139 -21.59 2.69 12.80
N ARG A 140 -21.24 3.83 12.22
CA ARG A 140 -22.07 4.53 11.21
C ARG A 140 -21.62 4.27 9.78
N LEU A 141 -20.32 4.13 9.53
CA LEU A 141 -19.77 3.88 8.20
C LEU A 141 -19.75 2.38 7.86
N GLY A 142 -20.04 1.52 8.84
CA GLY A 142 -20.21 0.09 8.62
C GLY A 142 -18.91 -0.67 8.43
N TYR A 143 -17.81 -0.19 9.02
CA TYR A 143 -16.54 -0.91 9.01
C TYR A 143 -16.63 -2.14 9.93
N ASP A 144 -17.06 -3.27 9.37
CA ASP A 144 -17.23 -4.56 10.06
C ASP A 144 -16.09 -5.57 9.77
N GLY A 145 -15.17 -5.18 8.88
CA GLY A 145 -14.02 -5.95 8.45
C GLY A 145 -14.38 -7.09 7.48
N ALA A 146 -15.61 -7.15 6.97
CA ALA A 146 -16.06 -8.27 6.13
C ALA A 146 -15.24 -8.39 4.84
N SER A 147 -14.86 -7.26 4.22
CA SER A 147 -14.08 -7.27 2.97
C SER A 147 -12.68 -7.88 3.18
N VAL A 148 -12.01 -7.52 4.27
CA VAL A 148 -10.67 -8.01 4.61
C VAL A 148 -10.72 -9.47 5.10
N ARG A 149 -11.74 -9.82 5.88
CA ARG A 149 -11.97 -11.19 6.33
C ARG A 149 -12.19 -12.15 5.16
N ALA A 150 -12.95 -11.73 4.15
CA ALA A 150 -13.16 -12.52 2.94
C ALA A 150 -11.83 -12.82 2.20
N LEU A 151 -10.89 -11.86 2.18
CA LEU A 151 -9.54 -12.10 1.62
C LEU A 151 -8.76 -13.13 2.45
N ARG A 152 -8.86 -13.07 3.78
CA ARG A 152 -8.21 -14.02 4.69
C ARG A 152 -8.78 -15.43 4.57
N GLU A 153 -10.08 -15.55 4.37
CA GLU A 153 -10.76 -16.84 4.12
C GLU A 153 -10.40 -17.41 2.75
N ALA A 154 -10.32 -16.55 1.71
CA ALA A 154 -9.86 -16.94 0.38
C ALA A 154 -8.40 -17.42 0.37
N ASP A 155 -7.60 -17.00 1.36
CA ASP A 155 -6.21 -17.41 1.57
C ASP A 155 -6.06 -18.78 2.27
N GLY A 156 -7.06 -19.64 2.13
CA GLY A 156 -7.07 -21.00 2.71
C GLY A 156 -7.49 -21.08 4.18
N GLY A 157 -7.96 -19.97 4.78
CA GLY A 157 -8.52 -19.97 6.13
C GLY A 157 -7.52 -20.43 7.19
N ILE A 158 -7.97 -21.11 8.24
CA ILE A 158 -7.12 -21.51 9.39
C ILE A 158 -6.08 -22.57 9.01
N ASP A 159 -6.39 -23.43 8.04
CA ASP A 159 -5.60 -24.62 7.72
C ASP A 159 -4.57 -24.42 6.58
N ALA A 160 -4.42 -23.18 6.08
CA ALA A 160 -3.51 -22.89 4.97
C ALA A 160 -2.04 -23.09 5.38
N ALA A 161 -1.32 -23.92 4.61
CA ALA A 161 0.12 -24.17 4.81
C ALA A 161 0.99 -22.99 4.37
N GLU A 162 0.54 -22.23 3.36
CA GLU A 162 1.15 -20.99 2.89
C GLU A 162 0.05 -19.94 2.70
N ARG A 163 0.33 -18.70 3.12
CA ARG A 163 -0.62 -17.59 3.07
C ARG A 163 -0.10 -16.49 2.15
N ALA A 164 -0.94 -16.07 1.21
CA ALA A 164 -0.65 -15.06 0.21
C ALA A 164 -0.89 -13.63 0.70
N TYR A 165 -1.79 -13.38 1.65
CA TYR A 165 -2.20 -12.03 2.05
C TYR A 165 -1.89 -11.68 3.51
N PHE A 166 -2.03 -12.62 4.45
CA PHE A 166 -1.87 -12.35 5.87
C PHE A 166 -1.05 -13.42 6.56
N GLU A 167 -0.20 -13.07 7.52
CA GLU A 167 0.46 -14.10 8.33
C GLU A 167 -0.50 -14.74 9.33
N LEU A 168 -1.42 -13.96 9.89
CA LEU A 168 -2.37 -14.45 10.89
C LEU A 168 -3.61 -15.08 10.23
N PRO A 169 -4.05 -16.26 10.70
CA PRO A 169 -5.31 -16.86 10.25
C PRO A 169 -6.56 -16.12 10.69
N ILE A 170 -6.46 -15.46 11.85
CA ILE A 170 -7.53 -14.75 12.52
C ILE A 170 -6.97 -13.39 12.86
N ALA A 171 -7.69 -12.33 12.48
CA ALA A 171 -7.27 -10.98 12.78
C ALA A 171 -7.12 -10.78 14.29
N PRO A 172 -6.06 -10.10 14.76
CA PRO A 172 -5.96 -9.74 16.16
C PRO A 172 -7.08 -8.75 16.50
N GLU A 173 -7.43 -8.66 17.78
CA GLU A 173 -8.42 -7.71 18.28
C GLU A 173 -7.86 -6.89 19.44
N ARG A 174 -8.26 -5.63 19.52
CA ARG A 174 -7.95 -4.75 20.64
C ARG A 174 -9.24 -4.23 21.26
N ARG A 175 -9.28 -4.26 22.59
CA ARG A 175 -10.34 -3.63 23.39
C ARG A 175 -9.96 -2.18 23.71
N LEU A 176 -10.84 -1.24 23.38
CA LEU A 176 -10.69 0.21 23.56
C LEU A 176 -11.87 0.71 24.40
N GLY A 177 -11.89 0.38 25.69
CA GLY A 177 -13.05 0.59 26.57
C GLY A 177 -14.15 -0.43 26.31
N GLU A 178 -15.35 0.03 25.93
CA GLU A 178 -16.44 -0.83 25.49
C GLU A 178 -16.35 -1.26 24.02
N LEU A 179 -15.52 -0.59 23.21
CA LEU A 179 -15.34 -0.90 21.79
C LEU A 179 -14.32 -2.04 21.62
N ARG A 180 -14.60 -2.99 20.73
CA ARG A 180 -13.63 -3.98 20.24
C ARG A 180 -13.38 -3.70 18.77
N VAL A 181 -12.10 -3.62 18.38
CA VAL A 181 -11.69 -3.36 17.00
C VAL A 181 -10.75 -4.48 16.56
N SER A 182 -11.04 -5.11 15.42
CA SER A 182 -10.19 -6.13 14.82
C SER A 182 -9.19 -5.55 13.81
N GLY A 183 -8.13 -6.31 13.53
CA GLY A 183 -7.19 -5.99 12.45
C GLY A 183 -7.90 -5.88 11.10
N ASP A 184 -8.91 -6.71 10.85
CA ASP A 184 -9.72 -6.65 9.62
C ASP A 184 -10.45 -5.30 9.51
N GLN A 185 -11.05 -4.80 10.59
CA GLN A 185 -11.69 -3.48 10.60
C GLN A 185 -10.67 -2.35 10.40
N ALA A 186 -9.51 -2.43 11.05
CA ALA A 186 -8.46 -1.43 10.92
C ALA A 186 -7.93 -1.35 9.47
N LEU A 187 -7.73 -2.49 8.82
CA LEU A 187 -7.30 -2.57 7.44
C LEU A 187 -8.40 -2.16 6.46
N GLU A 188 -9.66 -2.49 6.74
CA GLU A 188 -10.80 -2.04 5.94
C GLU A 188 -10.95 -0.52 5.96
N MET A 189 -10.73 0.13 7.10
CA MET A 189 -10.69 1.59 7.16
C MET A 189 -9.59 2.20 6.27
N ILE A 190 -8.45 1.52 6.11
CA ILE A 190 -7.33 2.03 5.31
C ILE A 190 -7.53 1.73 3.82
N PHE A 191 -7.92 0.50 3.48
CA PHE A 191 -7.90 -0.01 2.11
C PHE A 191 -9.29 -0.22 1.49
N GLY A 192 -10.36 -0.20 2.29
CA GLY A 192 -11.74 -0.48 1.85
C GLY A 192 -12.52 0.75 1.38
N VAL A 193 -11.91 1.94 1.34
CA VAL A 193 -12.60 3.22 1.05
C VAL A 193 -12.56 3.63 -0.43
N GLY A 194 -12.17 2.72 -1.32
CA GLY A 194 -12.09 2.94 -2.76
C GLY A 194 -10.66 3.04 -3.30
N GLU A 195 -10.52 3.46 -4.56
CA GLU A 195 -9.21 3.50 -5.25
C GLU A 195 -8.28 4.60 -4.74
N ARG A 196 -8.84 5.67 -4.16
CA ARG A 196 -8.09 6.83 -3.67
C ARG A 196 -8.51 7.20 -2.26
N ILE A 197 -7.53 7.36 -1.38
CA ILE A 197 -7.74 7.95 -0.06
C ILE A 197 -7.84 9.47 -0.26
N ILE A 198 -9.06 10.00 -0.12
CA ILE A 198 -9.32 11.43 -0.20
C ILE A 198 -8.77 12.18 1.04
N PRO A 199 -8.47 13.49 0.94
CA PRO A 199 -7.76 14.23 2.00
C PRO A 199 -8.41 14.17 3.39
N ASN A 200 -9.73 14.32 3.48
CA ASN A 200 -10.44 14.22 4.76
C ASN A 200 -10.32 12.83 5.40
N HIS A 201 -10.46 11.77 4.60
CA HIS A 201 -10.26 10.41 5.08
C HIS A 201 -8.81 10.16 5.49
N ALA A 202 -7.84 10.68 4.73
CA ALA A 202 -6.43 10.64 5.11
C ALA A 202 -6.21 11.31 6.47
N GLY A 203 -6.78 12.50 6.69
CA GLY A 203 -6.72 13.22 7.96
C GLY A 203 -7.26 12.39 9.14
N ILE A 204 -8.43 11.78 8.96
CA ILE A 204 -9.05 10.90 9.95
C ILE A 204 -8.16 9.69 10.25
N LEU A 205 -7.60 9.04 9.23
CA LEU A 205 -6.68 7.90 9.42
C LEU A 205 -5.40 8.33 10.17
N LEU A 206 -4.85 9.49 9.86
CA LEU A 206 -3.67 10.02 10.54
C LEU A 206 -3.95 10.28 12.03
N LEU A 207 -5.14 10.80 12.37
CA LEU A 207 -5.60 10.92 13.76
C LEU A 207 -5.74 9.53 14.41
N PHE A 208 -6.48 8.61 13.78
CA PHE A 208 -6.74 7.28 14.33
C PHE A 208 -5.48 6.45 14.57
N PHE A 209 -4.45 6.61 13.73
CA PHE A 209 -3.20 5.87 13.88
C PHE A 209 -2.05 6.70 14.49
N GLY A 210 -2.34 7.91 14.98
CA GLY A 210 -1.41 8.70 15.79
C GLY A 210 -0.20 9.17 14.99
N ALA A 211 -0.40 9.37 13.69
CA ALA A 211 0.61 9.92 12.79
C ALA A 211 0.67 11.46 12.86
N ILE A 212 -0.38 12.08 13.42
CA ILE A 212 -0.41 13.47 13.85
C ILE A 212 -0.87 13.54 15.31
N ASP A 213 -0.63 14.68 15.94
CA ASP A 213 -1.03 14.91 17.34
C ASP A 213 -2.55 14.77 17.51
N ARG A 214 -2.94 14.32 18.70
CA ARG A 214 -4.34 14.13 19.11
C ARG A 214 -4.76 15.10 20.20
N ASP A 215 -3.83 15.84 20.76
CA ASP A 215 -4.13 16.98 21.63
C ASP A 215 -4.61 18.16 20.78
N LEU A 216 -5.80 17.99 20.20
CA LEU A 216 -6.44 18.91 19.28
C LEU A 216 -7.81 19.31 19.81
N GLU A 217 -8.16 20.56 19.58
CA GLU A 217 -9.48 21.07 19.86
C GLU A 217 -10.50 20.53 18.84
N ALA A 218 -11.78 20.53 19.22
CA ALA A 218 -12.86 20.00 18.37
C ALA A 218 -12.92 20.67 16.99
N GLN A 219 -12.59 21.97 16.91
CA GLN A 219 -12.55 22.71 15.65
C GLN A 219 -11.43 22.21 14.75
N GLU A 220 -10.23 21.95 15.29
CA GLU A 220 -9.10 21.45 14.51
C GLU A 220 -9.39 20.05 13.95
N ILE A 221 -10.06 19.20 14.73
CA ILE A 221 -10.52 17.87 14.27
C ILE A 221 -11.57 18.04 13.16
N GLN A 222 -12.48 19.00 13.28
CA GLN A 222 -13.43 19.30 12.20
C GLN A 222 -12.70 19.73 10.94
N ASP A 223 -11.79 20.70 11.03
CA ASP A 223 -11.03 21.21 9.87
C ASP A 223 -10.20 20.10 9.17
N ILE A 224 -9.71 19.09 9.92
CA ILE A 224 -9.04 17.91 9.35
C ILE A 224 -10.02 16.96 8.65
N SER A 225 -11.23 16.82 9.20
CA SER A 225 -12.24 15.85 8.75
C SER A 225 -13.25 16.42 7.75
N SER A 226 -13.26 17.73 7.55
CA SER A 226 -14.06 18.47 6.57
C SER A 226 -13.18 19.12 5.52
N PHE A 227 -13.51 18.95 4.24
CA PHE A 227 -12.97 19.79 3.18
C PHE A 227 -14.13 20.24 2.29
N ASP A 228 -14.25 21.55 2.11
CA ASP A 228 -15.00 22.17 1.01
C ASP A 228 -14.23 22.03 -0.31
#